data_AF-A0A6B3M7E9-F1
#
_entry.id   AF-A0A6B3M7E9-F1
#
_cell.length_a   1.000
_cell.length_b   1.000
_cell.length_c   1.000
_cell.angle_alpha   90.00
_cell.angle_beta   90.00
_cell.angle_gamma   90.00
#
_symmetry.space_group_name_H-M   'P 1'
#
loop_
_entity.id
_entity.type
_entity.pdbx_description
1 polymer ?
#
loop_
_entity_poly.entity_id
_entity_poly.type
_entity_poly.pdbx_seq_one_letter_code
_entity_poly.pdbx_strand_id
1 'polypeptide(L)' 'MVQSYSPHLNIIEIWWRFIKYKWLETEAYKNYSTLVEAVEEIIKNFWTKYTINFV' A
#
# COMPACT_ATOMS: atom_id res chain seq x y z
N MET A 1 -2.72 22.89 -14.42
CA MET A 1 -3.86 22.50 -13.59
C MET A 1 -3.57 21.13 -12.99
N VAL A 2 -2.98 21.10 -11.81
CA VAL A 2 -2.99 19.91 -10.94
C VAL A 2 -3.40 20.47 -9.59
N GLN A 3 -4.55 20.02 -9.08
CA GLN A 3 -5.08 20.55 -7.83
C GLN A 3 -4.05 20.29 -6.73
N SER A 4 -3.71 21.36 -6.01
CA SER A 4 -2.90 21.33 -4.80
C SER A 4 -3.37 20.16 -3.94
N TYR A 5 -2.50 19.14 -3.83
CA TYR A 5 -2.64 18.09 -2.85
C TYR A 5 -2.58 18.76 -1.48
N SER A 6 -3.78 19.06 -0.95
CA SER A 6 -3.97 19.68 0.34
C SER A 6 -3.23 18.89 1.43
N PRO A 7 -2.73 19.56 2.48
CA PRO A 7 -1.79 19.02 3.47
C PRO A 7 -2.35 17.92 4.40
N HIS A 8 -3.58 17.47 4.17
CA HIS A 8 -4.14 16.26 4.74
C HIS A 8 -3.90 15.13 3.75
N LEU A 9 -2.94 14.24 4.06
CA LEU A 9 -2.68 13.04 3.26
C LEU A 9 -4.01 12.37 2.88
N ASN A 10 -4.24 12.23 1.57
CA ASN A 10 -5.37 11.44 1.10
C ASN A 10 -5.23 10.03 1.68
N ILE A 11 -6.35 9.43 2.10
CA ILE A 11 -6.41 8.09 2.74
C ILE A 11 -5.64 7.05 1.90
N ILE A 12 -5.69 7.18 0.58
CA ILE A 12 -4.95 6.33 -0.37
C ILE A 12 -3.42 6.46 -0.26
N GLU A 13 -2.88 7.63 0.07
CA GLU A 13 -1.44 7.82 0.26
C GLU A 13 -0.95 7.19 1.56
N ILE A 14 -1.75 7.30 2.63
CA ILE A 14 -1.49 6.58 3.89
C ILE A 14 -1.50 5.08 3.61
N TRP A 15 -2.50 4.63 2.84
CA TRP A 15 -2.62 3.24 2.41
C TRP A 15 -1.36 2.74 1.68
N TRP A 16 -0.89 3.49 0.69
CA TRP A 16 0.35 3.16 -0.03
C TRP A 16 1.60 3.23 0.84
N ARG A 17 1.63 4.08 1.88
CA ARG A 17 2.73 4.07 2.87
C ARG A 17 2.72 2.78 3.68
N PHE A 18 1.57 2.31 4.15
CA PHE A 18 1.49 1.02 4.85
C PHE A 18 1.91 -0.14 3.95
N ILE A 19 1.44 -0.16 2.70
CA ILE A 19 1.85 -1.20 1.74
C ILE A 19 3.37 -1.20 1.56
N LYS A 20 3.98 -0.04 1.30
CA LYS A 20 5.43 0.06 1.03
C LYS A 20 6.32 -0.16 2.25
N TYR A 21 5.93 0.32 3.43
CA TYR A 21 6.80 0.33 4.61
C TYR A 21 6.48 -0.75 5.64
N LYS A 22 5.28 -1.33 5.61
CA LYS A 22 4.82 -2.30 6.61
C LYS A 22 4.53 -3.68 6.02
N TRP A 23 4.01 -3.76 4.80
CA TRP A 23 3.49 -5.03 4.25
C TRP A 23 4.34 -5.62 3.14
N LEU A 24 5.04 -4.80 2.34
CA LEU A 24 6.00 -5.28 1.36
C LEU A 24 7.33 -5.60 2.05
N GLU A 25 7.71 -6.88 1.99
CA GLU A 25 9.04 -7.30 2.38
C GLU A 25 10.08 -6.91 1.32
N THR A 26 11.34 -6.72 1.72
CA THR A 26 12.43 -6.34 0.81
C THR A 26 12.61 -7.33 -0.34
N GLU A 27 12.19 -8.58 -0.14
CA GLU A 27 12.23 -9.63 -1.17
C GLU A 27 11.23 -9.41 -2.31
N ALA A 28 10.11 -8.74 -2.04
CA ALA A 28 9.13 -8.42 -3.08
C ALA A 28 9.68 -7.42 -4.12
N TYR A 29 10.73 -6.66 -3.78
CA TYR A 29 11.40 -5.74 -4.69
C TYR A 29 12.41 -6.43 -5.63
N LYS A 30 12.61 -7.75 -5.51
CA LYS A 30 13.56 -8.48 -6.38
C LYS A 30 13.15 -8.47 -7.85
N ASN A 31 11.86 -8.58 -8.15
CA ASN A 31 11.34 -8.63 -9.52
C ASN A 31 9.98 -7.94 -9.62
N TYR A 32 9.68 -7.39 -10.79
CA TYR A 32 8.39 -6.75 -11.06
C TYR A 32 7.21 -7.71 -10.85
N SER A 33 7.31 -8.95 -11.35
CA SER A 33 6.25 -9.95 -11.15
C SER A 33 6.00 -10.25 -9.68
N THR A 34 7.07 -10.47 -8.90
CA THR A 34 6.96 -10.73 -7.46
C THR A 34 6.38 -9.53 -6.70
N LEU A 35 6.71 -8.30 -7.11
CA LEU A 35 6.11 -7.09 -6.55
C LEU A 35 4.61 -7.04 -6.82
N VAL A 36 4.19 -7.32 -8.06
CA VAL A 36 2.77 -7.33 -8.45
C VAL A 36 2.02 -8.41 -7.70
N GLU A 37 2.56 -9.63 -7.63
CA GLU A 37 1.94 -10.75 -6.91
C GLU A 37 1.80 -10.45 -5.41
N ALA A 38 2.84 -9.92 -4.77
CA ALA A 38 2.79 -9.52 -3.36
C ALA A 38 1.77 -8.40 -3.11
N VAL A 39 1.70 -7.40 -3.99
CA VAL A 39 0.69 -6.34 -3.89
C VAL A 39 -0.72 -6.88 -4.12
N GLU A 40 -0.92 -7.78 -5.08
CA GLU A 40 -2.21 -8.43 -5.31
C GLU A 40 -2.64 -9.29 -4.11
N GLU A 41 -1.72 -10.04 -3.48
CA GLU A 41 -2.01 -10.78 -2.26
C GLU A 41 -2.40 -9.84 -1.11
N ILE A 42 -1.69 -8.72 -0.94
CA ILE A 42 -2.02 -7.71 0.06
C ILE A 42 -3.43 -7.16 -0.19
N ILE A 43 -3.77 -6.83 -1.44
CA ILE A 43 -5.09 -6.31 -1.83
C ILE A 43 -6.18 -7.36 -1.61
N LYS A 44 -5.95 -8.62 -2.00
CA LYS A 44 -6.90 -9.72 -1.79
C LYS A 44 -7.14 -10.00 -0.31
N ASN A 45 -6.10 -9.85 0.51
CA ASN A 45 -6.17 -10.03 1.96
C ASN A 45 -6.45 -8.72 2.74
N PHE A 46 -6.77 -7.63 2.05
CA PHE A 46 -6.93 -6.29 2.63
C PHE A 46 -8.11 -6.14 3.61
N TRP A 47 -9.01 -7.11 3.66
CA TRP A 47 -10.14 -7.11 4.61
C TRP A 47 -10.06 -8.20 5.67
N THR A 48 -9.07 -9.09 5.56
CA THR A 48 -8.96 -10.29 6.39
C THR A 48 -7.69 -10.24 7.26
N LYS A 49 -6.53 -10.03 6.64
CA LYS A 49 -5.22 -10.07 7.32
C LYS A 49 -4.59 -8.69 7.47
N TYR A 50 -4.91 -7.76 6.57
CA TYR A 50 -4.27 -6.45 6.47
C TYR A 50 -5.26 -5.32 6.70
N THR A 51 -5.68 -5.11 7.95
CA THR A 51 -6.58 -4.02 8.32
C THR A 51 -5.78 -2.76 8.66
N ILE A 52 -6.07 -1.63 8.01
CA ILE A 52 -5.56 -0.32 8.45
C ILE A 52 -6.65 0.32 9.29
N ASN A 53 -6.38 0.44 10.60
CA ASN A 53 -7.29 1.13 11.49
C ASN A 53 -6.99 2.62 11.41
N PHE A 54 -7.81 3.36 10.67
CA PHE A 54 -7.80 4.81 10.61
C PHE A 54 -8.58 5.34 11.82
N VAL A 55 -8.00 5.22 13.02
CA VAL A 55 -8.51 5.89 14.25
C VAL A 55 -8.24 7.38 14.16
#